data_AF-A0A7Y5KYT5-F1
#
_entry.id   AF-A0A7Y5KYT5-F1
#
_cell.length_a   1.000
_cell.length_b   1.000
_cell.length_c   1.000
_cell.angle_alpha   90.00
_cell.angle_beta   90.00
_cell.angle_gamma   90.00
#
_symmetry.space_group_name_H-M   'P 1'
#
loop_
_entity.id
_entity.type
_entity.pdbx_description
1 polymer ?
#
loop_
_entity_poly.entity_id
_entity_poly.type
_entity_poly.pdbx_seq_one_letter_code
_entity_poly.pdbx_strand_id
1 'polypeptide(L)'
;MPQLILTAAVLAASPGPLEARLRTALATFSAKECAAFFHECESWSAAIPFVPKPADVELLRDNRLEWTAAGASLVEMARITLLLRAIELNGTAMPLVSDWYLAGDEEEKRAVARALWLVPQPKSLVDVGVLAATSQRVRVFEGICLDNPFPAAYFDMASFELMVARALDIDPNWAPRIMGLNDRASLVPSSKADAPPFPSTRALRAQRTLR
;
A
#
# COMPACT_ATOMS: atom_id res chain seq x y z
N MET A 1 3.38 2.05 17.46
CA MET A 1 2.03 2.63 17.61
C MET A 1 1.20 2.69 16.31
N PRO A 2 1.76 2.89 15.09
CA PRO A 2 0.96 2.93 13.85
C PRO A 2 0.09 1.69 13.60
N GLN A 3 0.62 0.50 13.93
CA GLN A 3 -0.08 -0.78 13.81
C GLN A 3 -1.38 -0.84 14.61
N LEU A 4 -1.41 -0.30 15.85
CA LEU A 4 -2.61 -0.34 16.70
C LEU A 4 -3.74 0.50 16.14
N ILE A 5 -3.42 1.70 15.63
CA ILE A 5 -4.38 2.60 15.00
C ILE A 5 -4.97 1.96 13.75
N LEU A 6 -4.11 1.42 12.88
CA LEU A 6 -4.55 0.75 11.67
C LEU A 6 -5.44 -0.46 11.99
N THR A 7 -5.03 -1.28 12.96
CA THR A 7 -5.77 -2.45 13.41
C THR A 7 -7.16 -2.07 13.92
N ALA A 8 -7.25 -1.01 14.73
CA ALA A 8 -8.53 -0.52 15.25
C ALA A 8 -9.45 -0.05 14.12
N ALA A 9 -8.94 0.72 13.15
CA ALA A 9 -9.70 1.19 12.00
C ALA A 9 -10.20 0.02 11.12
N VAL A 10 -9.37 -1.00 10.90
CA VAL A 10 -9.74 -2.20 10.13
C VAL A 10 -10.82 -3.01 10.83
N LEU A 11 -10.69 -3.24 12.14
CA LEU A 11 -11.73 -3.90 12.93
C LEU A 11 -13.04 -3.13 12.89
N ALA A 12 -12.97 -1.80 13.06
CA ALA A 12 -14.15 -0.95 13.08
C ALA A 12 -14.89 -0.91 11.72
N ALA A 13 -14.17 -1.01 10.60
CA ALA A 13 -14.76 -1.07 9.26
C ALA A 13 -15.20 -2.48 8.85
N SER A 14 -14.82 -3.51 9.59
CA SER A 14 -15.10 -4.90 9.23
C SER A 14 -16.55 -5.31 9.51
N PRO A 15 -17.20 -6.10 8.63
CA PRO A 15 -18.51 -6.68 8.94
C PRO A 15 -18.38 -7.71 10.07
N GLY A 16 -19.46 -7.91 10.82
CA GLY A 16 -19.46 -8.69 12.07
C GLY A 16 -18.70 -10.02 12.03
N PRO A 17 -18.90 -10.91 11.03
CA PRO A 17 -18.15 -12.15 10.94
C PRO A 17 -16.63 -11.93 10.77
N LEU A 18 -16.22 -11.03 9.89
CA LEU A 18 -14.80 -10.75 9.64
C LEU A 18 -14.18 -10.06 10.85
N GLU A 19 -14.89 -9.09 11.44
CA GLU A 19 -14.46 -8.41 12.66
C GLU A 19 -14.21 -9.40 13.79
N ALA A 20 -15.15 -10.31 14.06
CA ALA A 20 -15.02 -11.29 15.13
C ALA A 20 -13.82 -12.24 14.91
N ARG A 21 -13.62 -12.70 13.67
CA ARG A 21 -12.49 -13.57 13.32
C ARG A 21 -11.16 -12.83 13.39
N LEU A 22 -11.07 -11.60 12.89
CA LEU A 22 -9.87 -10.75 13.01
C LEU A 22 -9.55 -10.43 14.46
N ARG A 23 -10.54 -10.08 15.27
CA ARG A 23 -10.35 -9.80 16.70
C ARG A 23 -9.79 -11.02 17.43
N THR A 24 -10.31 -12.21 17.11
CA THR A 24 -9.79 -13.47 17.66
C THR A 24 -8.35 -13.70 17.20
N ALA A 25 -8.09 -13.58 15.90
CA ALA A 25 -6.76 -13.77 15.34
C ALA A 25 -5.71 -12.85 15.99
N LEU A 26 -6.04 -11.56 16.11
CA LEU A 26 -5.13 -10.57 16.67
C LEU A 26 -4.86 -10.77 18.17
N ALA A 27 -5.82 -11.34 18.90
CA ALA A 27 -5.69 -11.60 20.32
C ALA A 27 -4.95 -12.91 20.63
N THR A 28 -5.21 -13.99 19.87
CA THR A 28 -4.83 -15.36 20.28
C THR A 28 -3.91 -16.09 19.32
N PHE A 29 -3.79 -15.68 18.06
CA PHE A 29 -3.03 -16.46 17.08
C PHE A 29 -1.53 -16.35 17.30
N SER A 30 -0.85 -17.46 17.04
CA SER A 30 0.58 -17.52 16.73
C SER A 30 0.86 -16.96 15.33
N ALA A 31 2.13 -16.67 15.02
CA ALA A 31 2.51 -16.20 13.69
C ALA A 31 2.12 -17.19 12.57
N LYS A 32 2.15 -18.50 12.84
CA LYS A 32 1.73 -19.54 11.88
C LYS A 32 0.21 -19.49 11.62
N GLU A 33 -0.59 -19.25 12.65
CA GLU A 33 -2.04 -19.13 12.51
C GLU A 33 -2.42 -17.80 11.83
N CYS A 34 -1.67 -16.72 12.07
CA CYS A 34 -1.80 -15.49 11.28
C CYS A 34 -1.53 -15.74 9.79
N ALA A 35 -0.50 -16.52 9.46
CA ALA A 35 -0.19 -16.90 8.07
C ALA A 35 -1.33 -17.71 7.44
N ALA A 36 -1.83 -18.73 8.14
CA ALA A 36 -2.95 -19.53 7.66
C ALA A 36 -4.18 -18.66 7.37
N PHE A 37 -4.52 -17.76 8.29
CA PHE A 37 -5.68 -16.89 8.10
C PHE A 37 -5.46 -15.84 6.99
N PHE A 38 -4.23 -15.33 6.84
CA PHE A 38 -3.87 -14.43 5.76
C PHE A 38 -4.20 -15.04 4.38
N HIS A 39 -3.97 -16.34 4.22
CA HIS A 39 -4.29 -17.08 2.99
C HIS A 39 -5.79 -17.37 2.84
N GLU A 40 -6.52 -17.64 3.93
CA GLU A 40 -7.96 -17.94 3.90
C GLU A 40 -8.88 -16.73 3.60
N CYS A 41 -8.38 -15.50 3.78
CA CYS A 41 -9.19 -14.28 3.73
C CYS A 41 -9.92 -14.02 2.38
N GLU A 42 -9.54 -14.67 1.28
CA GLU A 42 -10.17 -14.47 -0.04
C GLU A 42 -11.68 -14.70 -0.05
N SER A 43 -12.15 -15.66 0.76
CA SER A 43 -13.54 -16.10 0.78
C SER A 43 -14.52 -15.07 1.37
N TRP A 44 -14.03 -13.94 1.90
CA TRP A 44 -14.84 -13.08 2.76
C TRP A 44 -15.33 -11.81 2.09
N SER A 45 -14.57 -11.20 1.16
CA SER A 45 -14.98 -9.93 0.52
C SER A 45 -13.89 -9.23 -0.33
N ALA A 46 -13.21 -9.90 -1.27
CA ALA A 46 -12.15 -9.24 -2.06
C ALA A 46 -12.58 -7.92 -2.77
N ALA A 47 -13.88 -7.75 -3.02
CA ALA A 47 -14.46 -6.58 -3.67
C ALA A 47 -14.94 -5.45 -2.72
N ILE A 48 -14.92 -5.62 -1.39
CA ILE A 48 -15.38 -4.57 -0.48
C ILE A 48 -14.26 -3.54 -0.29
N PRO A 49 -14.46 -2.26 -0.68
CA PRO A 49 -13.48 -1.21 -0.40
C PRO A 49 -13.31 -1.00 1.11
N PHE A 50 -12.08 -0.76 1.56
CA PHE A 50 -11.85 -0.33 2.93
C PHE A 50 -12.25 1.15 3.06
N VAL A 51 -13.31 1.41 3.82
CA VAL A 51 -13.76 2.77 4.14
C VAL A 51 -13.71 2.94 5.66
N PRO A 52 -12.71 3.68 6.19
CA PRO A 52 -12.62 3.95 7.62
C PRO A 52 -13.86 4.69 8.12
N LYS A 53 -14.27 4.45 9.38
CA LYS A 53 -15.34 5.23 9.99
C LYS A 53 -14.87 6.68 10.19
N PRO A 54 -15.80 7.67 10.26
CA PRO A 54 -15.42 9.08 10.40
C PRO A 54 -14.45 9.38 11.56
N ALA A 55 -14.61 8.71 12.70
CA ALA A 55 -13.70 8.85 13.84
C ALA A 55 -12.27 8.32 13.55
N ASP A 56 -12.17 7.24 12.76
CA ASP A 56 -10.89 6.64 12.39
C ASP A 56 -10.17 7.43 11.29
N VAL A 57 -10.91 8.14 10.42
CA VAL A 57 -10.31 8.98 9.36
C VAL A 57 -9.39 10.04 9.95
N GLU A 58 -9.84 10.75 10.98
CA GLU A 58 -9.02 11.79 11.64
C GLU A 58 -7.83 11.15 12.36
N LEU A 59 -8.04 10.03 13.05
CA LEU A 59 -6.96 9.32 13.73
C LEU A 59 -5.88 8.82 12.75
N LEU A 60 -6.28 8.28 11.59
CA LEU A 60 -5.35 7.87 10.55
C LEU A 60 -4.56 9.07 10.00
N ARG A 61 -5.23 10.20 9.76
CA ARG A 61 -4.57 11.45 9.30
C ARG A 61 -3.57 11.99 10.31
N ASP A 62 -3.94 12.06 11.58
CA ASP A 62 -3.06 12.54 12.66
C ASP A 62 -1.77 11.71 12.80
N ASN A 63 -1.82 10.46 12.33
CA ASN A 63 -0.71 9.52 12.36
C ASN A 63 -0.06 9.28 10.98
N ARG A 64 -0.45 10.05 9.96
CA ARG A 64 0.07 9.96 8.57
C ARG A 64 -0.16 8.58 7.93
N LEU A 65 -1.32 7.99 8.18
CA LEU A 65 -1.75 6.68 7.69
C LEU A 65 -2.97 6.76 6.77
N GLU A 66 -3.46 7.95 6.43
CA GLU A 66 -4.61 8.16 5.55
C GLU A 66 -4.42 7.51 4.16
N TRP A 67 -3.18 7.40 3.70
CA TRP A 67 -2.80 6.75 2.45
C TRP A 67 -3.17 5.26 2.41
N THR A 68 -3.21 4.59 3.57
CA THR A 68 -3.53 3.17 3.66
C THR A 68 -4.94 2.85 3.15
N ALA A 69 -5.87 3.81 3.22
CA ALA A 69 -7.23 3.65 2.73
C ALA A 69 -7.37 3.87 1.22
N ALA A 70 -6.40 4.52 0.58
CA ALA A 70 -6.50 4.89 -0.83
C ALA A 70 -6.41 3.64 -1.72
N GLY A 71 -7.54 3.29 -2.35
CA GLY A 71 -7.65 2.17 -3.29
C GLY A 71 -7.47 0.78 -2.67
N ALA A 72 -7.61 0.68 -1.34
CA ALA A 72 -7.46 -0.59 -0.64
C ALA A 72 -8.79 -1.33 -0.48
N SER A 73 -8.74 -2.66 -0.54
CA SER A 73 -9.88 -3.50 -0.14
C SER A 73 -9.83 -3.80 1.35
N LEU A 74 -10.97 -4.11 1.94
CA LEU A 74 -11.03 -4.51 3.35
C LEU A 74 -10.25 -5.80 3.61
N VAL A 75 -10.28 -6.75 2.67
CA VAL A 75 -9.50 -8.00 2.75
C VAL A 75 -8.01 -7.73 2.71
N GLU A 76 -7.56 -6.83 1.84
CA GLU A 76 -6.17 -6.39 1.77
C GLU A 76 -5.73 -5.77 3.10
N MET A 77 -6.54 -4.91 3.70
CA MET A 77 -6.22 -4.29 4.99
C MET A 77 -6.23 -5.27 6.16
N ALA A 78 -7.12 -6.28 6.12
CA ALA A 78 -7.11 -7.39 7.06
C ALA A 78 -5.82 -8.20 6.95
N ARG A 79 -5.38 -8.52 5.73
CA ARG A 79 -4.11 -9.18 5.43
C ARG A 79 -2.90 -8.39 5.92
N ILE A 80 -2.86 -7.08 5.68
CA ILE A 80 -1.81 -6.19 6.21
C ILE A 80 -1.78 -6.25 7.74
N THR A 81 -2.95 -6.23 8.38
CA THR A 81 -3.05 -6.31 9.85
C THR A 81 -2.54 -7.64 10.41
N LEU A 82 -2.84 -8.77 9.74
CA LEU A 82 -2.33 -10.10 10.09
C LEU A 82 -0.81 -10.21 9.89
N LEU A 83 -0.28 -9.65 8.80
CA LEU A 83 1.16 -9.61 8.54
C LEU A 83 1.89 -8.83 9.63
N LEU A 84 1.42 -7.63 9.97
CA LEU A 84 2.04 -6.83 11.04
C LEU A 84 1.99 -7.55 12.38
N ARG A 85 0.89 -8.25 12.69
CA ARG A 85 0.78 -9.07 13.90
C ARG A 85 1.77 -10.24 13.89
N ALA A 86 1.92 -10.94 12.77
CA ALA A 86 2.87 -12.04 12.65
C ALA A 86 4.32 -11.56 12.85
N ILE A 87 4.66 -10.39 12.33
CA ILE A 87 5.98 -9.75 12.54
C ILE A 87 6.19 -9.42 14.02
N GLU A 88 5.18 -8.86 14.69
CA GLU A 88 5.25 -8.55 16.12
C GLU A 88 5.51 -9.81 16.96
N LEU A 89 4.86 -10.92 16.63
CA LEU A 89 5.01 -12.20 17.33
C LEU A 89 6.35 -12.88 17.07
N ASN A 90 6.89 -12.80 15.86
CA ASN A 90 8.15 -13.43 15.48
C ASN A 90 9.39 -12.57 15.76
N GLY A 91 9.23 -11.25 15.93
CA GLY A 91 10.31 -10.31 16.19
C GLY A 91 11.17 -9.95 14.97
N THR A 92 10.98 -10.59 13.81
CA THR A 92 11.72 -10.29 12.57
C THR A 92 10.79 -10.08 11.38
N ALA A 93 10.94 -8.95 10.69
CA ALA A 93 10.12 -8.62 9.53
C ALA A 93 10.61 -9.28 8.23
N MET A 94 11.92 -9.18 7.95
CA MET A 94 12.45 -9.48 6.62
C MET A 94 12.18 -10.90 6.11
N PRO A 95 12.50 -12.00 6.86
CA PRO A 95 12.23 -13.34 6.35
C PRO A 95 10.74 -13.58 6.11
N LEU A 96 9.90 -13.10 7.03
CA LEU A 96 8.45 -13.31 6.96
C LEU A 96 7.81 -12.56 5.79
N VAL A 97 8.19 -11.29 5.58
CA VAL A 97 7.71 -10.48 4.44
C VAL A 97 8.15 -11.10 3.12
N SER A 98 9.42 -11.50 3.00
CA SER A 98 9.94 -12.13 1.78
C SER A 98 9.24 -13.46 1.49
N ASP A 99 9.06 -14.31 2.50
CA ASP A 99 8.41 -15.61 2.34
C ASP A 99 6.95 -15.45 1.90
N TRP A 100 6.18 -14.57 2.56
CA TRP A 100 4.78 -14.33 2.25
C TRP A 100 4.63 -13.66 0.87
N TYR A 101 5.53 -12.74 0.52
CA TYR A 101 5.53 -12.15 -0.81
C TYR A 101 5.84 -13.19 -1.88
N LEU A 102 6.84 -14.06 -1.71
CA LEU A 102 7.24 -15.01 -2.75
C LEU A 102 6.19 -16.13 -2.94
N ALA A 103 5.63 -16.64 -1.84
CA ALA A 103 4.66 -17.73 -1.86
C ALA A 103 3.25 -17.27 -2.25
N GLY A 104 2.92 -15.99 -2.06
CA GLY A 104 1.54 -15.52 -2.19
C GLY A 104 1.01 -15.44 -3.63
N ASP A 105 -0.32 -15.45 -3.74
CA ASP A 105 -1.04 -15.10 -4.97
C ASP A 105 -0.93 -13.58 -5.30
N GLU A 106 -1.65 -13.14 -6.32
CA GLU A 106 -1.62 -11.75 -6.79
C GLU A 106 -2.13 -10.74 -5.75
N GLU A 107 -3.22 -11.06 -5.04
CA GLU A 107 -3.82 -10.16 -4.04
C GLU A 107 -3.05 -10.19 -2.71
N GLU A 108 -2.47 -11.34 -2.38
CA GLU A 108 -1.55 -11.50 -1.24
C GLU A 108 -0.26 -10.71 -1.44
N LYS A 109 0.37 -10.84 -2.62
CA LYS A 109 1.55 -10.05 -2.99
C LYS A 109 1.28 -8.57 -2.96
N ARG A 110 0.11 -8.15 -3.45
CA ARG A 110 -0.33 -6.75 -3.37
C ARG A 110 -0.43 -6.27 -1.93
N ALA A 111 -1.06 -7.04 -1.04
CA ALA A 111 -1.19 -6.71 0.37
C ALA A 111 0.19 -6.58 1.04
N VAL A 112 1.11 -7.52 0.77
CA VAL A 112 2.49 -7.46 1.28
C VAL A 112 3.23 -6.22 0.74
N ALA A 113 3.09 -5.90 -0.54
CA ALA A 113 3.71 -4.73 -1.16
C ALA A 113 3.24 -3.40 -0.54
N ARG A 114 1.94 -3.28 -0.24
CA ARG A 114 1.41 -2.11 0.50
C ARG A 114 1.91 -2.05 1.95
N ALA A 115 2.12 -3.20 2.59
CA ALA A 115 2.55 -3.26 3.98
C ALA A 115 3.99 -2.78 4.20
N LEU A 116 4.84 -2.72 3.15
CA LEU A 116 6.28 -2.49 3.31
C LEU A 116 6.62 -1.21 4.08
N TRP A 117 5.82 -0.14 3.98
CA TRP A 117 6.03 1.08 4.78
C TRP A 117 5.70 0.91 6.27
N LEU A 118 4.80 0.01 6.61
CA LEU A 118 4.22 -0.16 7.93
C LEU A 118 5.03 -1.09 8.85
N VAL A 119 5.91 -1.90 8.26
CA VAL A 119 6.74 -2.85 8.99
C VAL A 119 7.87 -2.15 9.77
N PRO A 120 8.41 -2.78 10.83
CA PRO A 120 9.64 -2.34 11.44
C PRO A 120 10.81 -2.36 10.44
N GLN A 121 11.63 -1.30 10.45
CA GLN A 121 12.83 -1.16 9.59
C GLN A 121 12.54 -1.34 8.09
N PRO A 122 11.60 -0.57 7.50
CA PRO A 122 11.14 -0.76 6.12
C PRO A 122 12.28 -0.72 5.08
N LYS A 123 13.35 0.04 5.32
CA LYS A 123 14.52 0.10 4.44
C LYS A 123 15.16 -1.27 4.16
N SER A 124 15.05 -2.25 5.05
CA SER A 124 15.60 -3.59 4.82
C SER A 124 14.82 -4.41 3.78
N LEU A 125 13.69 -3.89 3.29
CA LEU A 125 12.78 -4.58 2.37
C LEU A 125 12.80 -3.96 0.95
N VAL A 126 13.81 -3.15 0.63
CA VAL A 126 13.92 -2.51 -0.68
C VAL A 126 13.89 -3.54 -1.80
N ASP A 127 14.56 -4.68 -1.63
CA ASP A 127 14.59 -5.75 -2.65
C ASP A 127 13.19 -6.31 -2.93
N VAL A 128 12.36 -6.48 -1.89
CA VAL A 128 10.95 -6.90 -2.04
C VAL A 128 10.15 -5.83 -2.77
N GLY A 129 10.37 -4.56 -2.43
CA GLY A 129 9.71 -3.43 -3.11
C GLY A 129 10.08 -3.34 -4.59
N VAL A 130 11.37 -3.45 -4.94
CA VAL A 130 11.85 -3.46 -6.33
C VAL A 130 11.29 -4.67 -7.09
N LEU A 131 11.22 -5.83 -6.45
CA LEU A 131 10.58 -7.01 -7.04
C LEU A 131 9.09 -6.77 -7.32
N ALA A 132 8.37 -6.10 -6.41
CA ALA A 132 6.97 -5.70 -6.66
C ALA A 132 6.84 -4.69 -7.80
N ALA A 133 7.76 -3.74 -7.92
CA ALA A 133 7.76 -2.72 -8.98
C ALA A 133 8.07 -3.30 -10.38
N THR A 134 8.72 -4.47 -10.45
CA THR A 134 8.98 -5.17 -11.71
C THR A 134 7.91 -6.22 -12.07
N SER A 135 6.99 -6.54 -11.15
CA SER A 135 5.94 -7.56 -11.34
C SER A 135 5.08 -7.30 -12.57
N GLN A 136 4.87 -8.29 -13.44
CA GLN A 136 3.95 -8.20 -14.58
C GLN A 136 2.45 -8.17 -14.16
N ARG A 137 2.16 -8.50 -12.89
CA ARG A 137 0.81 -8.45 -12.34
C ARG A 137 0.46 -7.02 -11.95
N VAL A 138 -0.47 -6.42 -12.68
CA VAL A 138 -0.86 -5.01 -12.50
C VAL A 138 -1.30 -4.75 -11.06
N ARG A 139 -2.05 -5.67 -10.42
CA ARG A 139 -2.47 -5.50 -9.03
C ARG A 139 -1.32 -5.42 -8.04
N VAL A 140 -0.29 -6.25 -8.20
CA VAL A 140 0.91 -6.21 -7.34
C VAL A 140 1.67 -4.91 -7.55
N PHE A 141 1.85 -4.52 -8.81
CA PHE A 141 2.50 -3.26 -9.18
C PHE A 141 1.76 -2.04 -8.61
N GLU A 142 0.43 -2.01 -8.70
CA GLU A 142 -0.41 -0.98 -8.09
C GLU A 142 -0.18 -0.87 -6.57
N GLY A 143 -0.04 -2.01 -5.88
CA GLY A 143 0.16 -2.04 -4.42
C GLY A 143 1.45 -1.38 -3.96
N ILE A 144 2.52 -1.47 -4.75
CA ILE A 144 3.79 -0.78 -4.44
C ILE A 144 3.83 0.65 -5.00
N CYS A 145 3.18 0.91 -6.15
CA CYS A 145 3.34 2.17 -6.87
C CYS A 145 2.37 3.27 -6.42
N LEU A 146 1.12 2.93 -6.09
CA LEU A 146 0.04 3.91 -5.90
C LEU A 146 -0.24 4.16 -4.42
N ASP A 147 -0.24 5.45 -4.06
CA ASP A 147 -0.49 5.97 -2.73
C ASP A 147 0.43 5.37 -1.64
N ASN A 148 1.54 4.77 -2.05
CA ASN A 148 2.47 4.09 -1.17
C ASN A 148 3.72 4.96 -0.97
N PRO A 149 4.06 5.36 0.26
CA PRO A 149 5.23 6.19 0.53
C PRO A 149 6.57 5.43 0.40
N PHE A 150 6.54 4.08 0.35
CA PHE A 150 7.75 3.26 0.38
C PHE A 150 8.73 3.55 -0.76
N PRO A 151 8.33 3.58 -2.05
CA PRO A 151 9.27 3.82 -3.15
C PRO A 151 9.92 5.21 -3.05
N ALA A 152 9.12 6.22 -2.73
CA ALA A 152 9.59 7.61 -2.59
C ALA A 152 10.63 7.79 -1.49
N ALA A 153 10.60 6.94 -0.46
CA ALA A 153 11.55 7.01 0.64
C ALA A 153 12.78 6.13 0.43
N TYR A 154 12.64 4.95 -0.17
CA TYR A 154 13.70 3.93 -0.13
C TYR A 154 14.22 3.45 -1.48
N PHE A 155 13.51 3.66 -2.59
CA PHE A 155 14.09 3.35 -3.89
C PHE A 155 15.19 4.34 -4.21
N ASP A 156 16.26 3.83 -4.85
CA ASP A 156 17.20 4.69 -5.55
C ASP A 156 16.49 5.41 -6.72
N MET A 157 17.19 6.37 -7.33
CA MET A 157 16.59 7.17 -8.39
C MET A 157 16.20 6.30 -9.60
N ALA A 158 17.10 5.40 -10.02
CA ALA A 158 16.88 4.56 -11.20
C ALA A 158 15.65 3.64 -11.04
N SER A 159 15.50 2.97 -9.90
CA SER A 159 14.35 2.10 -9.64
C SER A 159 13.05 2.90 -9.57
N PHE A 160 13.10 4.10 -8.97
CA PHE A 160 11.94 4.98 -8.89
C PHE A 160 11.52 5.49 -10.27
N GLU A 161 12.45 5.94 -11.11
CA GLU A 161 12.17 6.40 -12.48
C GLU A 161 11.59 5.30 -13.36
N LEU A 162 12.14 4.07 -13.29
CA LEU A 162 11.61 2.93 -14.02
C LEU A 162 10.18 2.56 -13.57
N MET A 163 9.92 2.60 -12.26
CA MET A 163 8.57 2.40 -11.72
C MET A 163 7.61 3.49 -12.24
N VAL A 164 8.01 4.76 -12.22
CA VAL A 164 7.19 5.88 -12.70
C VAL A 164 6.90 5.75 -14.20
N ALA A 165 7.91 5.51 -15.03
CA ALA A 165 7.74 5.34 -16.47
C ALA A 165 6.73 4.24 -16.78
N ARG A 166 6.88 3.09 -16.12
CA ARG A 166 5.94 1.98 -16.24
C ARG A 166 4.53 2.34 -15.78
N ALA A 167 4.37 3.08 -14.69
CA ALA A 167 3.06 3.48 -14.19
C ALA A 167 2.32 4.37 -15.20
N LEU A 168 3.04 5.31 -15.84
CA LEU A 168 2.47 6.19 -16.87
C LEU A 168 2.11 5.44 -18.15
N ASP A 169 2.88 4.40 -18.51
CA ASP A 169 2.57 3.52 -19.63
C ASP A 169 1.29 2.68 -19.38
N ILE A 170 1.05 2.29 -18.13
CA ILE A 170 -0.17 1.56 -17.75
C ILE A 170 -1.39 2.50 -17.76
N ASP A 171 -1.30 3.63 -17.08
CA ASP A 171 -2.37 4.64 -17.04
C ASP A 171 -1.78 6.02 -16.66
N PRO A 172 -1.85 7.02 -17.56
CA PRO A 172 -1.33 8.36 -17.26
C PRO A 172 -2.06 9.05 -16.10
N ASN A 173 -3.28 8.60 -15.74
CA ASN A 173 -4.01 9.13 -14.59
C ASN A 173 -3.44 8.67 -13.24
N TRP A 174 -2.43 7.80 -13.24
CA TRP A 174 -1.77 7.35 -12.01
C TRP A 174 -0.76 8.34 -11.48
N ALA A 175 -0.25 9.27 -12.31
CA ALA A 175 0.77 10.25 -11.90
C ALA A 175 0.45 10.97 -10.57
N PRO A 176 -0.78 11.46 -10.32
CA PRO A 176 -1.13 12.15 -9.06
C PRO A 176 -1.14 11.25 -7.83
N ARG A 177 -1.17 9.93 -8.01
CA ARG A 177 -1.18 8.93 -6.93
C ARG A 177 0.22 8.38 -6.62
N ILE A 178 1.23 8.73 -7.42
CA ILE A 178 2.61 8.34 -7.14
C ILE A 178 3.20 9.34 -6.15
N MET A 179 3.37 8.89 -4.90
CA MET A 179 3.98 9.71 -3.85
C MET A 179 5.44 10.06 -4.20
N GLY A 180 5.86 11.29 -3.87
CA GLY A 180 7.23 11.77 -4.09
C GLY A 180 7.59 12.09 -5.55
N LEU A 181 6.65 11.95 -6.50
CA LEU A 181 6.91 12.24 -7.91
C LEU A 181 7.39 13.69 -8.13
N ASN A 182 6.70 14.68 -7.57
CA ASN A 182 7.07 16.09 -7.70
C ASN A 182 8.38 16.44 -7.00
N ASP A 183 8.64 15.81 -5.85
CA ASP A 183 9.84 16.05 -5.05
C ASP A 183 11.10 15.51 -5.76
N ARG A 184 10.97 14.34 -6.40
CA ARG A 184 12.06 13.67 -7.12
C ARG A 184 12.23 14.15 -8.57
N ALA A 185 11.17 14.63 -9.22
CA ALA A 185 11.26 15.22 -10.56
C ALA A 185 12.15 16.47 -10.61
N SER A 186 12.30 17.18 -9.48
CA SER A 186 13.18 18.35 -9.36
C SER A 186 14.67 18.00 -9.34
N LEU A 187 15.03 16.72 -9.22
CA LEU A 187 16.42 16.23 -9.18
C LEU A 187 16.91 15.69 -10.54
N VAL A 188 16.04 15.67 -11.55
CA VAL A 188 16.41 15.32 -12.93
C VAL A 188 16.91 16.60 -13.62
N PRO A 189 18.21 16.72 -13.98
CA PRO A 189 18.64 17.78 -14.88
C PRO A 189 17.91 17.57 -16.20
N SER A 190 17.17 18.58 -16.66
CA SER A 190 16.44 18.53 -17.92
C SER A 190 17.38 18.41 -19.12
N SER A 191 17.83 17.20 -19.46
CA SER A 191 18.48 16.95 -20.74
C SER A 191 17.43 16.57 -21.79
N LYS A 192 16.63 17.56 -22.20
CA LYS A 192 16.28 17.88 -23.58
C LYS A 192 15.07 18.81 -23.61
N ALA A 193 15.23 19.85 -24.42
CA ALA A 193 14.24 20.87 -24.73
C ALA A 193 12.92 20.28 -25.24
N ASP A 194 11.85 21.04 -24.99
CA ASP A 194 10.53 20.97 -25.64
C ASP A 194 9.55 19.86 -25.22
N ALA A 195 9.26 19.74 -23.92
CA ALA A 195 7.98 19.20 -23.46
C ALA A 195 7.14 20.33 -22.83
N PRO A 196 5.88 20.54 -23.23
CA PRO A 196 5.06 21.61 -22.67
C PRO A 196 4.83 21.38 -21.17
N PRO A 197 4.75 22.45 -20.36
CA PRO A 197 4.56 22.32 -18.92
C PRO A 197 3.26 21.57 -18.65
N PHE A 198 3.36 20.47 -17.89
CA PHE A 198 2.19 19.75 -17.40
C PHE A 198 1.22 20.77 -16.76
N PRO A 199 -0.07 20.73 -17.11
CA PRO A 199 -1.02 21.69 -16.58
C PRO A 199 -1.12 21.48 -15.06
N SER A 200 -0.65 22.47 -14.31
CA SER A 200 -0.85 22.51 -12.87
C SER A 200 -2.32 22.28 -12.55
N THR A 201 -2.59 21.52 -11.48
CA THR A 201 -3.92 21.07 -11.03
C THR A 201 -4.93 22.20 -10.77
N ARG A 202 -4.47 23.46 -10.86
CA ARG A 202 -5.29 24.67 -10.81
C ARG A 202 -6.04 24.96 -12.12
N ALA A 203 -5.59 24.43 -13.26
CA ALA A 203 -6.19 24.67 -14.58
C ALA A 203 -7.38 23.74 -14.92
N LEU A 204 -7.44 22.54 -14.33
CA LEU A 204 -8.50 21.56 -14.60
C LEU A 204 -9.83 21.86 -13.87
N ARG A 205 -9.83 22.76 -12.88
CA ARG A 205 -11.05 23.18 -12.17
C ARG A 205 -11.82 24.32 -12.84
N ALA A 206 -11.25 25.01 -13.84
CA ALA A 206 -11.91 26.14 -14.50
C ALA A 206 -12.78 25.75 -15.71
N GLN A 207 -12.64 24.53 -16.26
CA GLN A 207 -13.36 24.11 -17.47
C GLN A 207 -14.62 23.27 -17.20
N ARG A 208 -14.99 23.02 -15.94
CA ARG A 208 -16.18 22.25 -15.56
C ARG A 208 -17.38 23.09 -15.12
N THR A 209 -17.31 24.41 -15.21
CA THR A 209 -18.41 25.32 -14.81
C THR A 209 -19.15 25.98 -15.99
N LEU A 210 -18.89 25.56 -17.22
CA LEU A 210 -19.63 26.01 -18.40
C LEU A 210 -19.89 24.83 -19.34
N ARG A 211 -20.82 23.94 -18.97
CA ARG A 211 -21.73 23.24 -19.89
C ARG A 211 -23.01 22.89 -19.15
#